data_AF-A0A6M1R848-F1
#
_entry.id   AF-A0A6M1R848-F1
#
_cell.length_a   1.000
_cell.length_b   1.000
_cell.length_c   1.000
_cell.angle_alpha   90.00
_cell.angle_beta   90.00
_cell.angle_gamma   90.00
#
_symmetry.space_group_name_H-M   'P 1'
#
loop_
_entity.id
_entity.type
_entity.pdbx_description
1 polymer ?
#
loop_
_entity_poly.entity_id
_entity_poly.type
_entity_poly.pdbx_seq_one_letter_code
_entity_poly.pdbx_strand_id
1 'polypeptide(L)'
;MDRFRYASMAATGRGQRTVERLSPPHAGHACNRQVTIDLYGKVGARLMPLICSDLLADAFELAWDIRALDMRAAPYDLSDLDEGWTPVKIETPSGKREYAERQRESPERAMPIREHLIKECERLLTTSPA
;
A
#
# COMPACT_ATOMS: atom_id res chain seq x y z
N MET A 1 -11.83 -24.85 -6.34
CA MET A 1 -12.78 -23.97 -7.04
C MET A 1 -12.02 -22.76 -7.55
N ASP A 2 -12.19 -22.42 -8.81
CA ASP A 2 -11.54 -21.28 -9.44
C ASP A 2 -12.27 -19.99 -9.01
N ARG A 3 -11.59 -19.10 -8.26
CA ARG A 3 -12.15 -17.86 -7.68
C ARG A 3 -11.73 -16.60 -8.45
N PHE A 4 -11.21 -16.75 -9.67
CA PHE A 4 -10.98 -15.62 -10.55
C PHE A 4 -12.33 -15.03 -10.98
N ARG A 5 -12.44 -13.69 -11.00
CA ARG A 5 -13.66 -12.98 -11.42
C ARG A 5 -14.06 -13.24 -12.89
N TYR A 6 -13.20 -13.91 -13.68
CA TYR A 6 -13.41 -14.08 -15.12
C TYR A 6 -13.01 -15.47 -15.65
N ALA A 7 -13.93 -16.13 -16.38
CA ALA A 7 -13.78 -17.46 -17.00
C ALA A 7 -12.84 -17.54 -18.22
N SER A 8 -12.11 -16.47 -18.57
CA SER A 8 -11.18 -16.43 -19.72
C SER A 8 -9.70 -16.55 -19.32
N MET A 9 -9.37 -16.49 -18.03
CA MET A 9 -8.08 -16.97 -17.54
C MET A 9 -8.20 -18.41 -17.07
N ALA A 10 -8.66 -19.30 -17.96
CA ALA A 10 -8.00 -20.60 -17.97
C ALA A 10 -6.50 -20.28 -17.97
N ALA A 11 -5.75 -20.84 -17.01
CA ALA A 11 -4.30 -20.71 -16.96
C ALA A 11 -3.70 -21.38 -18.20
N THR A 12 -3.88 -20.78 -19.36
CA THR A 12 -3.39 -21.22 -20.65
C THR A 12 -1.90 -20.95 -20.63
N GLY A 13 -1.16 -22.03 -20.36
CA GLY A 13 0.29 -22.04 -20.36
C GLY A 13 0.86 -21.55 -19.04
N ARG A 14 1.51 -22.47 -18.33
CA ARG A 14 2.55 -22.19 -17.33
C ARG A 14 3.77 -21.57 -18.03
N GLY A 15 3.56 -20.46 -18.73
CA GLY A 15 4.62 -19.64 -19.29
C GLY A 15 5.23 -18.90 -18.12
N GLN A 16 6.48 -19.21 -17.81
CA GLN A 16 7.32 -18.42 -16.93
C GLN A 16 7.38 -17.01 -17.50
N ARG A 17 6.44 -16.13 -17.10
CA ARG A 17 6.65 -14.70 -17.26
C ARG A 17 7.78 -14.39 -16.31
N THR A 18 8.99 -14.23 -16.86
CA THR A 18 10.03 -13.49 -16.18
C THR A 18 9.37 -12.22 -15.67
N VAL A 19 9.25 -12.06 -14.36
CA VAL A 19 8.84 -10.79 -13.78
C VAL A 19 9.97 -9.85 -14.16
N GLU A 20 9.85 -9.16 -15.29
CA GLU A 20 10.66 -8.00 -15.58
C GLU A 20 10.49 -7.12 -14.36
N ARG A 21 11.58 -7.00 -13.60
CA ARG A 21 11.69 -6.08 -12.48
C ARG A 21 11.13 -4.76 -12.98
N LEU A 22 9.98 -4.34 -12.44
CA LEU A 22 9.40 -3.04 -12.73
C LEU A 22 10.54 -2.02 -12.65
N SER A 23 10.82 -1.37 -13.78
CA SER A 23 11.91 -0.39 -13.93
C SER A 23 11.87 0.60 -12.75
N PRO A 24 13.03 1.04 -12.24
CA PRO A 24 13.05 1.94 -11.08
C PRO A 24 12.28 3.23 -11.43
N PRO A 25 11.38 3.70 -10.56
CA PRO A 25 10.56 4.86 -10.86
C PRO A 25 11.44 6.11 -10.92
N HIS A 26 11.72 6.60 -12.13
CA HIS A 26 12.35 7.90 -12.39
C HIS A 26 11.33 9.06 -12.33
N ALA A 27 10.30 8.94 -11.51
CA ALA A 27 9.41 10.03 -11.16
C ALA A 27 9.26 10.01 -9.63
N GLY A 28 9.56 11.14 -8.98
CA GLY A 28 9.76 11.34 -7.55
C GLY A 28 9.14 10.29 -6.61
N HIS A 29 9.95 9.78 -5.68
CA HIS A 29 9.57 8.82 -4.64
C HIS A 29 8.29 9.18 -3.83
N ALA A 30 7.81 10.43 -3.90
CA ALA A 30 6.63 10.92 -3.21
C ALA A 30 5.28 10.32 -3.70
N CYS A 31 5.19 9.79 -4.93
CA CYS A 31 3.90 9.31 -5.48
C CYS A 31 3.71 7.77 -5.40
N ASN A 32 4.71 7.01 -4.97
CA ASN A 32 4.58 5.55 -4.95
C ASN A 32 3.89 5.07 -3.66
N ARG A 33 2.72 4.44 -3.81
CA ARG A 33 1.98 3.75 -2.74
C ARG A 33 2.89 2.87 -1.86
N GLN A 34 3.89 2.19 -2.43
CA GLN A 34 4.84 1.37 -1.66
C GLN A 34 5.68 2.20 -0.67
N VAL A 35 6.06 3.42 -1.02
CA VAL A 35 6.78 4.34 -0.11
C VAL A 35 5.88 4.75 1.04
N THR A 36 4.58 4.92 0.79
CA THR A 36 3.59 5.20 1.85
C THR A 36 3.44 4.02 2.80
N ILE A 37 3.30 2.78 2.28
CA ILE A 37 3.22 1.56 3.11
C ILE A 37 4.49 1.36 3.96
N ASP A 38 5.66 1.74 3.41
CA ASP A 38 6.94 1.58 4.08
C ASP A 38 7.05 2.41 5.39
N LEU A 39 6.21 3.46 5.57
CA LEU A 39 6.13 4.21 6.83
C LEU A 39 5.79 3.31 8.01
N TYR A 40 4.90 2.34 7.82
CA TYR A 40 4.59 1.33 8.83
C TYR A 40 5.67 0.25 8.91
N GLY A 41 5.83 -0.52 7.82
CA GLY A 41 6.57 -1.78 7.89
C GLY A 41 8.09 -1.64 7.89
N LYS A 42 8.64 -0.66 7.16
CA LYS A 42 10.10 -0.47 7.07
C LYS A 42 10.62 0.55 8.08
N VAL A 43 9.85 1.58 8.39
CA VAL A 43 10.28 2.66 9.28
C VAL A 43 9.72 2.45 10.67
N GLY A 44 8.40 2.63 10.86
CA GLY A 44 7.75 2.59 12.17
C GLY A 44 8.03 1.31 12.95
N ALA A 45 7.84 0.14 12.32
CA ALA A 45 8.08 -1.15 12.97
C ALA A 45 9.54 -1.34 13.41
N ARG A 46 10.51 -0.72 12.72
CA ARG A 46 11.93 -0.77 13.11
C ARG A 46 12.29 0.23 14.21
N LEU A 47 11.50 1.29 14.34
CA LEU A 47 11.69 2.28 15.39
C LEU A 47 11.06 1.85 16.72
N MET A 48 10.24 0.80 16.76
CA MET A 48 9.74 0.28 18.03
C MET A 48 10.87 -0.33 18.90
N PRO A 49 10.89 -0.08 20.22
CA PRO A 49 9.89 0.65 21.02
C PRO A 49 10.21 2.14 21.25
N LEU A 50 11.03 2.77 20.40
CA LEU A 50 11.54 4.14 20.58
C LEU A 50 10.51 5.24 20.25
N ILE A 51 9.42 4.89 19.54
CA ILE A 51 8.31 5.79 19.18
C ILE A 51 7.01 5.39 19.88
N CYS A 52 6.07 6.32 19.97
CA CYS A 52 4.74 6.05 20.50
C CYS A 52 3.98 5.04 19.61
N SER A 53 3.21 4.15 20.25
CA SER A 53 2.36 3.17 19.56
C SER A 53 1.30 3.81 18.67
N ASP A 54 0.81 5.00 19.03
CA ASP A 54 -0.24 5.69 18.27
C ASP A 54 0.28 6.11 16.89
N LEU A 55 1.53 6.59 16.81
CA LEU A 55 2.17 6.91 15.54
C LEU A 55 2.36 5.67 14.65
N LEU A 56 2.63 4.51 15.25
CA LEU A 56 2.70 3.25 14.52
C LEU A 56 1.31 2.81 14.03
N ALA A 57 0.27 3.01 14.85
CA ALA A 57 -1.11 2.69 14.51
C ALA A 57 -1.62 3.55 13.34
N ASP A 58 -1.33 4.86 13.33
CA ASP A 58 -1.67 5.75 12.20
C ASP A 58 -1.01 5.26 10.89
N ALA A 59 0.27 4.89 10.96
CA ALA A 59 0.98 4.34 9.82
C ALA A 59 0.39 2.98 9.37
N PHE A 60 -0.03 2.16 10.32
CA PHE A 60 -0.67 0.87 10.05
C PHE A 60 -2.02 1.05 9.36
N GLU A 61 -2.88 1.96 9.83
CA GLU A 61 -4.18 2.23 9.24
C GLU A 61 -4.05 2.70 7.78
N LEU A 62 -3.11 3.60 7.51
CA LEU A 62 -2.84 4.04 6.14
C LEU A 62 -2.33 2.88 5.26
N ALA A 63 -1.42 2.05 5.77
CA ALA A 63 -0.94 0.88 5.05
C ALA A 63 -2.06 -0.15 4.81
N TRP A 64 -2.97 -0.30 5.77
CA TRP A 64 -4.13 -1.17 5.69
C TRP A 64 -5.08 -0.73 4.59
N ASP A 65 -5.51 0.53 4.57
CA ASP A 65 -6.42 1.07 3.57
C ASP A 65 -5.89 0.89 2.15
N ILE A 66 -4.60 1.14 2.00
CA ILE A 66 -3.88 0.94 0.76
C ILE A 66 -3.94 -0.53 0.31
N ARG A 67 -3.68 -1.48 1.22
CA ARG A 67 -3.72 -2.92 0.92
C ARG A 67 -5.12 -3.43 0.69
N ALA A 68 -6.11 -2.88 1.39
CA ALA A 68 -7.51 -3.16 1.16
C ALA A 68 -7.91 -2.74 -0.27
N LEU A 69 -7.47 -1.55 -0.72
CA LEU A 69 -7.69 -1.10 -2.08
C LEU A 69 -6.99 -2.01 -3.12
N ASP A 70 -5.74 -2.42 -2.87
CA ASP A 70 -5.02 -3.37 -3.74
C ASP A 70 -5.73 -4.72 -3.82
N MET A 71 -6.25 -5.21 -2.70
CA MET A 71 -7.02 -6.45 -2.64
C MET A 71 -8.33 -6.35 -3.43
N ARG A 72 -9.07 -5.24 -3.29
CA ARG A 72 -10.30 -4.98 -4.07
C ARG A 72 -10.02 -4.85 -5.57
N ALA A 73 -8.81 -4.44 -5.94
CA ALA A 73 -8.36 -4.37 -7.34
C ALA A 73 -7.78 -5.70 -7.87
N ALA A 74 -7.54 -6.70 -7.02
CA ALA A 74 -6.94 -7.98 -7.41
C ALA A 74 -7.89 -8.82 -8.25
N PRO A 75 -7.43 -9.71 -9.14
CA PRO A 75 -8.29 -10.43 -10.10
C PRO A 75 -9.27 -11.46 -9.47
N TYR A 76 -9.24 -11.61 -8.15
CA TYR A 76 -10.10 -12.53 -7.40
C TYR A 76 -11.40 -11.86 -6.96
N ASP A 77 -12.46 -12.67 -6.84
CA ASP A 77 -13.71 -12.19 -6.26
C ASP A 77 -13.64 -12.27 -4.73
N LEU A 78 -13.73 -11.11 -4.09
CA LEU A 78 -13.71 -10.97 -2.63
C LEU A 78 -15.11 -10.72 -2.06
N SER A 79 -16.16 -10.76 -2.90
CA SER A 79 -17.54 -10.47 -2.48
C SER A 79 -18.06 -11.44 -1.41
N ASP A 80 -17.44 -12.61 -1.25
CA ASP A 80 -17.77 -13.60 -0.23
C ASP A 80 -17.22 -13.27 1.18
N LEU A 81 -16.26 -12.34 1.29
CA LEU A 81 -15.52 -12.13 2.54
C LEU A 81 -16.28 -11.24 3.53
N ASP A 82 -17.06 -10.26 3.06
CA ASP A 82 -18.01 -9.40 3.80
C ASP A 82 -18.53 -8.26 2.87
N GLU A 83 -19.61 -7.57 3.25
CA GLU A 83 -20.22 -6.45 2.48
C GLU A 83 -19.23 -5.30 2.13
N GLY A 84 -18.14 -5.16 2.89
CA GLY A 84 -17.11 -4.14 2.69
C GLY A 84 -16.11 -4.40 1.56
N TRP A 85 -16.07 -5.60 0.98
CA TRP A 85 -15.05 -6.00 0.00
C TRP A 85 -15.50 -5.87 -1.46
N THR A 86 -16.33 -4.86 -1.75
CA THR A 86 -16.82 -4.60 -3.12
C THR A 86 -15.64 -4.43 -4.10
N PRO A 87 -15.53 -5.26 -5.14
CA PRO A 87 -14.37 -5.24 -6.02
C PRO A 87 -14.29 -3.99 -6.91
N VAL A 88 -13.09 -3.46 -7.08
CA VAL A 88 -12.78 -2.44 -8.09
C VAL A 88 -12.46 -3.15 -9.39
N LYS A 89 -13.21 -2.84 -10.47
CA LYS A 89 -13.06 -3.47 -11.79
C LYS A 89 -11.98 -2.78 -12.61
N ILE A 90 -10.72 -2.93 -12.20
CA ILE A 90 -9.54 -2.28 -12.82
C ILE A 90 -9.30 -2.65 -14.29
N GLU A 91 -10.03 -3.63 -14.81
CA GLU A 91 -10.02 -4.01 -16.22
C GLU A 91 -10.77 -2.98 -17.08
N THR A 92 -11.78 -2.34 -16.49
CA THR A 92 -12.59 -1.31 -17.15
C THR A 92 -11.91 0.05 -17.08
N PRO A 93 -12.09 0.93 -18.08
CA PRO A 93 -11.59 2.30 -18.01
C PRO A 93 -12.11 3.06 -16.79
N SER A 94 -13.35 2.80 -16.36
CA SER A 94 -13.94 3.44 -15.17
C SER A 94 -13.27 2.98 -13.88
N GLY A 95 -13.06 1.67 -13.70
CA GLY A 95 -12.40 1.15 -12.51
C GLY A 95 -10.92 1.51 -12.44
N LYS A 96 -10.23 1.66 -13.59
CA LYS A 96 -8.86 2.23 -13.60
C LYS A 96 -8.83 3.66 -13.08
N ARG A 97 -9.80 4.49 -13.48
CA ARG A 97 -9.90 5.88 -12.98
C ARG A 97 -10.18 5.90 -11.49
N GLU A 98 -11.18 5.15 -11.01
CA GLU A 98 -11.51 5.04 -9.58
C GLU A 98 -10.30 4.58 -8.74
N TYR A 99 -9.58 3.57 -9.23
CA TYR A 99 -8.38 3.07 -8.56
C TYR A 99 -7.27 4.13 -8.51
N ALA A 100 -7.01 4.82 -9.63
CA ALA A 100 -5.99 5.86 -9.71
C ALA A 100 -6.35 7.10 -8.86
N GLU A 101 -7.62 7.48 -8.80
CA GLU A 101 -8.12 8.57 -7.97
C GLU A 101 -7.89 8.27 -6.49
N ARG A 102 -8.32 7.10 -6.00
CA ARG A 102 -8.07 6.70 -4.61
C ARG A 102 -6.59 6.55 -4.26
N GLN A 103 -5.74 6.19 -5.23
CA GLN A 103 -4.30 6.16 -5.02
C GLN A 103 -3.69 7.56 -4.81
N ARG A 104 -4.24 8.59 -5.46
CA ARG A 104 -3.72 9.96 -5.35
C ARG A 104 -3.92 10.59 -3.96
N GLU A 105 -4.88 10.09 -3.19
CA GLU A 105 -5.14 10.56 -1.82
C GLU A 105 -4.13 10.02 -0.80
N SER A 106 -3.40 8.94 -1.14
CA SER A 106 -2.48 8.28 -0.21
C SER A 106 -1.31 9.16 0.26
N PRO A 107 -0.61 9.92 -0.62
CA PRO A 107 0.49 10.79 -0.20
C PRO A 107 0.05 11.92 0.74
N GLU A 108 -1.15 12.47 0.55
CA GLU A 108 -1.68 13.55 1.39
C GLU A 108 -1.88 13.06 2.83
N ARG A 109 -2.41 11.84 3.00
CA ARG A 109 -2.51 11.18 4.32
C ARG A 109 -1.16 10.77 4.90
N ALA A 110 -0.19 10.44 4.04
CA ALA A 110 1.14 10.00 4.46
C ALA A 110 2.01 11.13 5.02
N MET A 111 1.81 12.35 4.53
CA MET A 111 2.65 13.51 4.86
C MET A 111 2.74 13.80 6.37
N PRO A 112 1.63 13.94 7.13
CA PRO A 112 1.70 14.19 8.57
C PRO A 112 2.38 13.05 9.35
N ILE A 113 2.15 11.79 8.96
CA ILE A 113 2.78 10.62 9.58
C ILE A 113 4.31 10.67 9.37
N ARG A 114 4.73 10.98 8.14
CA ARG A 114 6.14 11.12 7.80
C ARG A 114 6.81 12.24 8.60
N GLU A 115 6.17 13.40 8.71
CA GLU A 115 6.69 14.52 9.49
C GLU A 115 6.84 14.17 10.97
N HIS A 116 5.88 13.44 11.54
CA HIS A 116 5.94 13.00 12.93
C HIS A 116 7.07 11.98 13.16
N LEU A 117 7.24 11.00 12.26
CA LEU A 117 8.36 10.06 12.32
C LEU A 117 9.72 10.75 12.26
N ILE A 118 9.86 11.80 11.43
CA ILE A 118 11.09 12.60 11.36
C ILE A 118 11.36 13.30 12.68
N LYS A 119 10.35 13.96 13.27
CA LYS A 119 10.48 14.64 14.57
C LYS A 119 10.90 13.69 15.69
N GLU A 120 10.33 12.48 15.72
CA GLU A 120 10.74 11.47 16.70
C GLU A 120 12.19 11.01 16.50
N CYS A 121 12.62 10.79 15.25
CA CYS A 121 14.03 10.48 14.96
C CYS A 121 14.97 11.62 15.40
N GLU A 122 14.62 12.88 15.13
CA GLU A 122 15.39 14.05 15.57
C GLU A 122 15.48 14.13 17.11
N ARG A 123 14.37 13.86 17.81
CA ARG A 123 14.32 13.79 19.29
C ARG A 123 15.22 12.67 19.84
N LEU A 124 15.22 11.51 19.21
CA LEU A 124 16.04 10.37 19.63
C LEU A 124 17.54 10.65 19.39
N LEU A 125 17.89 11.25 18.26
CA LEU A 125 19.27 11.63 17.94
C LEU A 125 19.83 12.70 18.89
N THR A 126 18.98 13.62 19.39
CA THR A 126 19.40 14.65 20.37
C THR A 126 19.50 14.12 21.80
N THR A 127 18.82 13.02 22.12
CA THR A 127 18.83 12.42 23.48
C THR A 127 19.96 11.40 23.67
N SER A 128 20.55 10.88 22.58
CA SER A 128 21.66 9.92 22.68
C SER A 128 22.95 10.65 23.11
N PRO A 129 23.52 10.36 24.29
CA PRO A 129 24.87 10.82 24.60
C PRO A 129 25.86 10.18 23.62
N ALA A 130 26.89 10.94 23.24
CA ALA A 130 28.01 10.47 22.41
C ALA A 130 28.88 9.45 23.16
#